data_AF-A0A842MW12-F1
#
_entry.id   AF-A0A842MW12-F1
#
_cell.length_a   1.000
_cell.length_b   1.000
_cell.length_c   1.000
_cell.angle_alpha   90.00
_cell.angle_beta   90.00
_cell.angle_gamma   90.00
#
_symmetry.space_group_name_H-M   'P 1'
#
loop_
_entity.id
_entity.type
_entity.pdbx_description
1 polymer ?
#
loop_
_entity_poly.entity_id
_entity_poly.type
_entity_poly.pdbx_seq_one_letter_code
_entity_poly.pdbx_strand_id
1 'polypeptide(L)'
;MVKVVVSGIPRGYQMPREDGNWLLEKHRRQIMSVSSDVELVEMPQGEVHRVGGMVEGVEVLLAEGGNTIHYGEELDREDYLKFFTPSLRLVQLCSTGFSDNITPEIISGEVVLTNAPGIHTIPIAESVVAAMLD
;
A
#
# COMPACT_ATOMS: atom_id res chain seq x y z
N MET A 1 20.02 -1.70 -4.38
CA MET A 1 19.24 -0.52 -4.01
C MET A 1 17.82 -1.00 -3.87
N VAL A 2 17.24 -0.89 -2.67
CA VAL A 2 15.90 -1.37 -2.35
C VAL A 2 14.90 -0.27 -2.69
N LYS A 3 14.06 -0.50 -3.70
CA LYS A 3 13.02 0.45 -4.08
C LYS A 3 11.75 0.23 -3.26
N VAL A 4 11.45 1.21 -2.40
CA VAL A 4 10.26 1.27 -1.56
C VAL A 4 9.27 2.23 -2.21
N VAL A 5 8.12 1.72 -2.66
CA VAL A 5 7.04 2.54 -3.19
C VAL A 5 5.94 2.70 -2.15
N VAL A 6 5.41 3.93 -2.02
CA VAL A 6 4.21 4.22 -1.24
C VAL A 6 3.12 4.67 -2.18
N SER A 7 1.94 4.04 -2.11
CA SER A 7 0.84 4.35 -3.01
C SER A 7 -0.52 4.07 -2.38
N GLY A 8 -1.54 4.84 -2.77
CA GLY A 8 -2.89 4.73 -2.22
C GLY A 8 -2.97 5.32 -0.80
N ILE A 9 -4.00 6.11 -0.54
CA ILE A 9 -4.18 6.76 0.76
C ILE A 9 -4.94 5.82 1.71
N PRO A 10 -4.41 5.55 2.93
CA PRO A 10 -5.09 4.71 3.92
C PRO A 10 -6.50 5.23 4.21
N ARG A 11 -7.51 4.36 4.16
CA ARG A 11 -8.94 4.73 4.28
C ARG A 11 -9.27 5.70 5.42
N GLY A 12 -8.69 5.47 6.60
CA GLY A 12 -8.96 6.30 7.78
C GLY A 12 -8.04 7.52 7.90
N TYR A 13 -7.13 7.76 6.96
CA TYR A 13 -6.24 8.91 6.98
C TYR A 13 -6.93 10.13 6.36
N GLN A 14 -7.20 11.14 7.19
CA GLN A 14 -8.06 12.27 6.83
C GLN A 14 -7.28 13.51 6.35
N MET A 15 -5.95 13.45 6.31
CA MET A 15 -5.11 14.62 5.99
C MET A 15 -4.03 14.29 4.94
N PRO A 16 -4.40 13.75 3.77
CA PRO A 16 -3.46 13.62 2.67
C PRO A 16 -2.92 14.99 2.25
N ARG A 17 -1.72 14.99 1.69
CA ARG A 17 -1.13 16.16 1.06
C ARG A 17 -1.81 16.40 -0.30
N GLU A 18 -1.76 17.63 -0.79
CA GLU A 18 -2.39 18.02 -2.07
C GLU A 18 -1.83 17.27 -3.29
N ASP A 19 -0.66 16.64 -3.18
CA ASP A 19 -0.03 15.84 -4.24
C ASP A 19 -0.52 14.39 -4.28
N GLY A 20 -1.57 14.03 -3.52
CA GLY A 20 -2.13 12.67 -3.48
C GLY A 20 -1.29 11.67 -2.67
N ASN A 21 -0.39 12.18 -1.83
CA ASN A 21 0.50 11.40 -0.99
C ASN A 21 0.21 11.65 0.50
N TRP A 22 0.64 10.74 1.39
CA TRP A 22 0.25 10.79 2.81
C TRP A 22 1.41 10.64 3.79
N LEU A 23 2.64 10.35 3.35
CA LEU A 23 3.76 10.31 4.28
C LEU A 23 4.07 11.70 4.83
N LEU A 24 4.25 11.75 6.14
CA LEU A 24 4.82 12.90 6.81
C LEU A 24 6.34 12.88 6.65
N GLU A 25 6.96 14.06 6.74
CA GLU A 25 8.42 14.19 6.66
C GLU A 25 9.17 13.29 7.65
N LYS A 26 8.62 13.11 8.86
CA LYS A 26 9.18 12.18 9.86
C LYS A 26 9.18 10.72 9.39
N HIS A 27 8.14 10.28 8.66
CA HIS A 27 8.05 8.91 8.14
C HIS A 27 9.07 8.69 7.03
N ARG A 28 9.19 9.65 6.10
CA ARG A 28 10.19 9.62 5.04
C ARG A 28 11.60 9.48 5.61
N ARG A 29 11.95 10.31 6.59
CA ARG A 29 13.25 10.23 7.28
C ARG A 29 13.46 8.90 7.98
N GLN A 30 12.45 8.37 8.66
CA GLN A 30 12.55 7.06 9.33
C GLN A 30 12.86 5.94 8.35
N ILE A 31 12.11 5.86 7.23
CA ILE A 31 12.33 4.85 6.19
C ILE A 31 13.74 4.99 5.59
N MET A 32 14.10 6.21 5.18
CA MET A 32 15.41 6.48 4.57
C MET A 32 16.59 6.31 5.55
N SER A 33 16.36 6.37 6.87
CA SER A 33 17.41 6.17 7.88
C SER A 33 17.79 4.70 8.10
N VAL A 34 16.98 3.75 7.60
CA VAL A 34 17.24 2.31 7.77
C VAL A 34 18.50 1.88 7.03
N SER A 35 18.73 2.40 5.82
CA SER A 35 19.92 2.12 5.00
C SER A 35 20.09 3.17 3.91
N SER A 36 21.33 3.47 3.53
CA SER A 36 21.65 4.32 2.38
C SER A 36 21.24 3.72 1.03
N ASP A 37 20.96 2.42 0.99
CA ASP A 37 20.55 1.72 -0.23
C ASP A 37 19.03 1.77 -0.46
N VAL A 38 18.26 2.46 0.38
CA VAL A 38 16.81 2.63 0.22
C VAL A 38 16.53 3.79 -0.73
N GLU A 39 15.71 3.53 -1.75
CA GLU A 39 15.07 4.55 -2.57
C GLU A 39 13.59 4.59 -2.21
N LEU A 40 13.12 5.72 -1.66
CA LEU A 40 11.71 5.93 -1.35
C LEU A 40 11.02 6.72 -2.46
N VAL A 41 9.98 6.13 -3.04
CA VAL A 41 9.17 6.73 -4.10
C VAL A 41 7.72 6.84 -3.62
N GLU A 42 7.21 8.06 -3.52
CA GLU A 42 5.79 8.31 -3.30
C GLU A 42 5.10 8.40 -4.67
N MET A 43 4.22 7.44 -4.97
CA MET A 43 3.54 7.33 -6.25
C MET A 43 2.03 7.43 -6.01
N PRO A 44 1.40 8.61 -6.21
CA PRO A 44 -0.02 8.79 -5.93
C PRO A 44 -0.87 7.92 -6.86
N GLN A 45 -2.09 7.56 -6.43
CA GLN A 45 -3.00 6.69 -7.19
C GLN A 45 -3.16 7.13 -8.65
N GLY A 46 -3.38 8.43 -8.88
CA GLY A 46 -3.54 8.96 -10.24
C GLY A 46 -2.31 8.79 -11.12
N GLU A 47 -1.11 8.68 -10.55
CA GLU A 47 0.10 8.34 -11.31
C GLU A 47 0.15 6.86 -11.68
N VAL A 48 -0.17 5.96 -10.74
CA VAL A 48 -0.27 4.51 -10.98
C VAL A 48 -1.31 4.22 -12.06
N HIS A 49 -2.46 4.90 -12.01
CA HIS A 49 -3.53 4.78 -12.99
C HIS A 49 -3.04 5.07 -14.42
N ARG A 50 -2.19 6.10 -14.58
CA ARG A 50 -1.62 6.49 -15.88
C ARG A 50 -0.55 5.53 -16.40
N VAL A 51 -0.01 4.65 -15.57
CA VAL A 51 0.91 3.60 -16.03
C VAL A 51 0.12 2.61 -16.86
N GLY A 52 0.42 2.50 -18.15
CA GLY A 52 -0.24 1.57 -19.09
C GLY A 52 0.19 0.10 -18.94
N GLY A 53 0.80 -0.28 -17.83
CA GLY A 53 1.40 -1.60 -17.60
C GLY A 53 1.89 -1.77 -16.17
N MET A 54 2.86 -2.66 -15.97
CA MET A 54 3.41 -2.95 -14.64
C MET A 54 4.32 -1.83 -14.13
N VAL A 55 4.37 -1.68 -12.80
CA VAL A 55 5.30 -0.78 -12.11
C VAL A 55 6.56 -1.58 -11.75
N GLU A 56 7.55 -1.51 -12.62
CA GLU A 56 8.76 -2.33 -12.55
C GLU A 56 9.75 -1.91 -11.44
N GLY A 57 10.51 -2.89 -10.96
CA GLY A 57 11.65 -2.70 -10.06
C GLY A 57 11.27 -2.34 -8.62
N VAL A 58 10.00 -2.48 -8.25
CA VAL A 58 9.53 -2.30 -6.87
C VAL A 58 9.85 -3.56 -6.07
N GLU A 59 10.50 -3.39 -4.91
CA GLU A 59 10.83 -4.50 -4.01
C GLU A 59 9.95 -4.50 -2.76
N VAL A 60 9.58 -3.30 -2.29
CA VAL A 60 8.71 -3.10 -1.14
C VAL A 60 7.58 -2.14 -1.52
N LEU A 61 6.34 -2.53 -1.25
CA LEU A 61 5.16 -1.71 -1.48
C LEU A 61 4.47 -1.39 -0.14
N LEU A 62 4.33 -0.12 0.19
CA LEU A 62 3.45 0.39 1.23
C LEU A 62 2.16 0.86 0.55
N ALA A 63 1.12 0.03 0.60
CA ALA A 63 -0.10 0.27 -0.16
C ALA A 63 -1.34 0.40 0.74
N GLU A 64 -2.27 1.21 0.24
CA GLU A 64 -3.70 1.02 0.52
C GLU A 64 -4.42 0.79 -0.80
N GLY A 65 -5.34 -0.19 -0.85
CA GLY A 65 -6.19 -0.45 -2.00
C GLY A 65 -6.31 -1.92 -2.30
N GLY A 66 -6.62 -2.32 -3.53
CA GLY A 66 -6.78 -3.73 -3.93
C GLY A 66 -8.14 -4.37 -3.56
N ASN A 67 -8.95 -3.64 -2.78
CA ASN A 67 -10.31 -4.03 -2.40
C ASN A 67 -11.27 -4.01 -3.60
N THR A 68 -12.27 -4.89 -3.56
CA THR A 68 -13.33 -4.94 -4.59
C THR A 68 -14.22 -3.70 -4.55
N ILE A 69 -14.40 -3.12 -3.35
CA ILE A 69 -15.10 -1.84 -3.15
C ILE A 69 -14.04 -0.76 -2.89
N HIS A 70 -13.85 0.07 -3.91
CA HIS A 70 -12.94 1.20 -3.87
C HIS A 70 -13.51 2.37 -3.03
N TYR A 71 -12.64 3.07 -2.31
CA TYR A 71 -12.99 4.24 -1.52
C TYR A 71 -11.92 5.32 -1.63
N GLY A 72 -12.32 6.55 -1.94
CA GLY A 72 -11.42 7.71 -1.92
C GLY A 72 -10.23 7.60 -2.89
N GLU A 73 -9.01 7.76 -2.36
CA GLU A 73 -7.76 7.76 -3.13
C GLU A 73 -6.92 6.48 -2.86
N GLU A 74 -7.59 5.37 -2.51
CA GLU A 74 -7.00 4.02 -2.45
C GLU A 74 -6.54 3.54 -3.84
N LEU A 75 -5.70 2.53 -3.93
CA LEU A 75 -5.48 1.84 -5.21
C LEU A 75 -6.71 1.01 -5.59
N ASP A 76 -7.16 1.14 -6.85
CA ASP A 76 -8.07 0.16 -7.44
C ASP A 76 -7.38 -1.19 -7.57
N ARG A 77 -8.16 -2.26 -7.71
CA ARG A 77 -7.62 -3.62 -7.87
C ARG A 77 -6.65 -3.71 -9.05
N GLU A 78 -7.01 -3.14 -10.20
CA GLU A 78 -6.14 -3.16 -11.38
C GLU A 78 -4.82 -2.43 -11.12
N ASP A 79 -4.85 -1.28 -10.46
CA ASP A 79 -3.67 -0.50 -10.14
C ASP A 79 -2.79 -1.16 -9.07
N TYR A 80 -3.41 -1.78 -8.06
CA TYR A 80 -2.70 -2.60 -7.07
C TYR A 80 -1.95 -3.76 -7.72
N LEU A 81 -2.57 -4.45 -8.68
CA LEU A 81 -1.97 -5.58 -9.38
C LEU A 81 -0.78 -5.18 -10.26
N LYS A 82 -0.66 -3.91 -10.69
CA LYS A 82 0.50 -3.42 -11.47
C LYS A 82 1.83 -3.56 -10.72
N PHE A 83 1.80 -3.64 -9.38
CA PHE A 83 3.01 -3.78 -8.58
C PHE A 83 3.51 -5.22 -8.45
N PHE A 84 2.71 -6.23 -8.80
CA PHE A 84 3.03 -7.64 -8.65
C PHE A 84 3.95 -8.12 -9.78
N THR A 85 5.18 -7.63 -9.73
CA THR A 85 6.27 -7.97 -10.65
C THR A 85 7.24 -8.94 -9.98
N PRO A 86 8.13 -9.62 -10.75
CA PRO A 86 9.12 -10.55 -10.18
C PRO A 86 10.10 -9.91 -9.19
N SER A 87 10.19 -8.58 -9.10
CA SER A 87 11.02 -7.90 -8.11
C SER A 87 10.32 -7.70 -6.76
N LEU A 88 8.99 -7.73 -6.72
CA LEU A 88 8.24 -7.48 -5.49
C LEU A 88 8.53 -8.59 -4.47
N ARG A 89 8.81 -8.20 -3.23
CA ARG A 89 9.11 -9.12 -2.12
C ARG A 89 8.22 -8.89 -0.92
N LEU A 90 7.80 -7.65 -0.68
CA LEU A 90 7.01 -7.29 0.49
C LEU A 90 5.90 -6.31 0.13
N VAL A 91 4.70 -6.60 0.62
CA VAL A 91 3.58 -5.66 0.65
C VAL A 91 3.24 -5.39 2.11
N GLN A 92 3.15 -4.12 2.48
CA GLN A 92 2.56 -3.68 3.73
C GLN A 92 1.26 -2.94 3.45
N LEU A 93 0.15 -3.52 3.91
CA LEU A 93 -1.15 -2.84 3.92
C LEU A 93 -1.24 -1.91 5.11
N CYS A 94 -1.74 -0.71 4.86
CA CYS A 94 -1.79 0.37 5.85
C CYS A 94 -3.16 0.51 6.54
N SER A 95 -4.11 -0.40 6.25
CA SER A 95 -5.40 -0.55 6.93
C SER A 95 -5.79 -2.02 7.20
N THR A 96 -6.91 -2.22 7.90
CA THR A 96 -7.34 -3.49 8.50
C THR A 96 -8.10 -4.44 7.56
N GLY A 97 -8.41 -4.05 6.32
CA GLY A 97 -9.02 -4.94 5.32
C GLY A 97 -7.95 -5.57 4.44
N PHE A 98 -7.79 -6.90 4.47
CA PHE A 98 -6.76 -7.59 3.67
C PHE A 98 -7.28 -8.78 2.85
N SER A 99 -8.56 -9.17 2.98
CA SER A 99 -9.11 -10.35 2.30
C SER A 99 -9.00 -10.25 0.78
N ASP A 100 -9.28 -9.08 0.23
CA ASP A 100 -9.30 -8.84 -1.22
C ASP A 100 -7.89 -8.64 -1.80
N ASN A 101 -6.91 -8.37 -0.94
CA ASN A 101 -5.51 -8.12 -1.26
C ASN A 101 -4.66 -9.37 -1.40
N ILE A 102 -5.21 -10.54 -1.08
CA ILE A 102 -4.51 -11.82 -1.20
C ILE A 102 -4.41 -12.17 -2.68
N THR A 103 -3.22 -12.04 -3.24
CA THR A 103 -2.90 -12.42 -4.62
C THR A 103 -2.28 -13.83 -4.70
N PRO A 104 -2.22 -14.46 -5.88
CA PRO A 104 -1.53 -15.74 -6.05
C PRO A 104 -0.08 -15.75 -5.54
N GLU A 105 0.66 -14.65 -5.73
CA GLU A 105 2.06 -14.48 -5.29
C GLU A 105 2.18 -14.42 -3.77
N ILE A 106 1.17 -13.89 -3.08
CA ILE A 106 1.09 -13.90 -1.62
C ILE A 106 0.77 -15.32 -1.12
N ILE A 107 -0.13 -16.03 -1.80
CA ILE A 107 -0.50 -17.42 -1.45
C ILE A 107 0.69 -18.37 -1.66
N SER A 108 1.46 -18.18 -2.74
CA SER A 108 2.64 -19.00 -3.04
C SER A 108 3.84 -18.70 -2.13
N GLY A 109 3.81 -17.58 -1.41
CA GLY A 109 4.90 -17.11 -0.55
C GLY A 109 6.03 -16.40 -1.29
N GLU A 110 5.85 -16.08 -2.57
CA GLU A 110 6.80 -15.26 -3.35
C GLU A 110 6.82 -13.81 -2.87
N VAL A 111 5.68 -13.31 -2.37
CA VAL A 111 5.53 -11.98 -1.79
C VAL A 111 5.05 -12.11 -0.35
N VAL A 112 5.80 -11.52 0.59
CA VAL A 112 5.40 -11.44 2.00
C VAL A 112 4.35 -10.35 2.15
N LEU A 113 3.17 -10.72 2.64
CA LEU A 113 2.14 -9.78 3.06
C LEU A 113 2.29 -9.49 4.56
N THR A 114 2.39 -8.20 4.89
CA THR A 114 2.33 -7.70 6.26
C THR A 114 1.17 -6.72 6.39
N ASN A 115 0.53 -6.70 7.56
CA ASN A 115 -0.44 -5.68 7.90
C ASN A 115 0.08 -4.94 9.12
N ALA A 116 0.10 -3.62 9.07
CA ALA A 116 0.44 -2.78 10.21
C ALA A 116 -0.79 -1.98 10.65
N PRO A 117 -1.74 -2.64 11.37
CA PRO A 117 -2.87 -1.93 11.93
C PRO A 117 -2.36 -0.86 12.89
N GLY A 118 -2.85 0.38 12.78
CA GLY A 118 -2.48 1.45 13.72
C GLY A 118 -1.42 2.46 13.26
N ILE A 119 -0.83 2.34 12.06
CA ILE A 119 0.15 3.36 11.60
C ILE A 119 -0.54 4.71 11.32
N HIS A 120 -1.71 4.69 10.67
CA HIS A 120 -2.45 5.91 10.29
C HIS A 120 -3.88 5.97 10.82
N THR A 121 -4.42 4.87 11.34
CA THR A 121 -5.83 4.76 11.72
C THR A 121 -5.99 3.96 13.01
N ILE A 122 -6.84 4.42 13.91
CA ILE A 122 -7.44 3.52 14.92
C ILE A 122 -8.38 2.60 14.11
N PRO A 123 -8.32 1.27 14.25
CA PRO A 123 -9.24 0.36 13.58
C PRO A 123 -10.66 0.89 13.70
N ILE A 124 -11.30 1.18 12.57
CA ILE A 124 -12.65 1.72 12.58
C ILE A 124 -13.54 0.59 13.10
N ALA A 125 -14.36 0.87 14.12
CA ALA A 125 -15.24 -0.12 14.75
C ALA A 125 -16.12 -0.85 13.73
N GLU A 126 -16.41 -0.23 12.59
CA GLU A 126 -17.13 -0.82 11.45
C GLU A 126 -16.39 -2.01 10.82
N SER A 127 -15.06 -1.99 10.75
CA SER A 127 -14.27 -3.14 10.27
C SER A 127 -14.32 -4.32 11.26
N VAL A 128 -14.36 -4.02 12.57
CA VAL A 128 -14.51 -5.03 13.63
C VAL A 128 -15.93 -5.60 13.63
N VAL A 129 -16.95 -4.76 13.48
CA VAL A 129 -18.35 -5.19 13.41
C VAL A 129 -18.62 -5.98 12.13
N ALA A 130 -18.08 -5.57 10.97
CA ALA A 130 -18.19 -6.34 9.73
C ALA A 130 -17.55 -7.73 9.86
N ALA A 131 -16.35 -7.83 10.48
CA ALA A 131 -15.69 -9.10 10.73
C ALA A 131 -16.37 -9.98 11.80
N MET A 132 -17.29 -9.43 12.61
CA MET A 132 -18.09 -10.19 13.57
C MET A 132 -19.44 -10.66 12.99
N LEU A 133 -19.82 -10.15 11.82
CA LEU A 133 -21.10 -10.44 11.16
C LEU A 133 -20.95 -11.35 9.92
N ASP A 134 -19.72 -11.60 9.47
CA ASP A 134 -19.32 -12.71 8.59
C ASP A 134 -18.87 -13.93 9.41
#